data_AF-A0A7X8N400-F1
#
_entry.id   AF-A0A7X8N400-F1
#
_cell.length_a   1.000
_cell.length_b   1.000
_cell.length_c   1.000
_cell.angle_alpha   90.00
_cell.angle_beta   90.00
_cell.angle_gamma   90.00
#
_symmetry.space_group_name_H-M   'P 1'
#
loop_
_entity.id
_entity.type
_entity.pdbx_description
1 polymer ?
#
loop_
_entity_poly.entity_id
_entity_poly.type
_entity_poly.pdbx_seq_one_letter_code
_entity_poly.pdbx_strand_id
1 'polypeptide(L)' 'MNKHFSFQPEQSVSNFKSFDMTREEKVAQIIVDSSVFQFHKNRLMNEIDRALGAGNRQKFKTLSNEYNALLNQFSHLQ' A
#
# COMPACT_ATOMS: atom_id res chain seq x y z
N MET A 1 -12.85 -39.20 -26.23
CA MET A 1 -12.79 -37.75 -26.50
C MET A 1 -12.23 -37.05 -25.27
N ASN A 2 -10.91 -36.86 -25.22
CA ASN A 2 -10.24 -36.20 -24.10
C ASN A 2 -10.37 -34.69 -24.26
N LYS A 3 -11.19 -34.05 -23.42
CA LYS A 3 -11.29 -32.60 -23.36
C LYS A 3 -10.04 -32.07 -22.69
N HIS A 4 -9.13 -31.52 -23.47
CA HIS A 4 -8.00 -30.75 -22.96
C HIS A 4 -8.54 -29.48 -22.29
N PHE A 5 -8.50 -29.45 -20.95
CA PHE A 5 -8.63 -28.20 -20.20
C PHE A 5 -7.32 -27.43 -20.38
N SER A 6 -7.31 -26.48 -21.30
CA SER A 6 -6.27 -25.47 -21.37
C SER A 6 -6.44 -24.53 -20.17
N PHE A 7 -5.55 -24.66 -19.18
CA PHE A 7 -5.37 -23.62 -18.18
C PHE A 7 -4.92 -22.36 -18.91
N GLN A 8 -5.79 -21.35 -18.97
CA GLN A 8 -5.42 -20.04 -19.48
C GLN A 8 -4.30 -19.51 -18.59
N PRO A 9 -3.18 -19.04 -19.15
CA PRO A 9 -2.14 -18.41 -18.35
C PRO A 9 -2.76 -17.21 -17.63
N GLU A 10 -2.60 -17.19 -16.31
CA GLU A 10 -3.05 -16.11 -15.45
C GLU A 10 -2.68 -14.79 -16.11
N GLN A 11 -3.70 -14.02 -16.50
CA GLN A 11 -3.51 -12.72 -17.09
C GLN A 11 -2.69 -11.91 -16.10
N SER A 12 -1.43 -11.68 -16.45
CA SER A 12 -0.53 -10.77 -15.76
C SER A 12 -1.28 -9.47 -15.51
N VAL A 13 -1.54 -9.19 -14.22
CA VAL A 13 -2.12 -7.93 -13.72
C VAL A 13 -1.25 -6.77 -14.16
N SER A 14 -1.49 -6.32 -15.39
CA SER A 14 -0.78 -5.22 -16.01
C SER A 14 -1.84 -4.32 -16.63
N ASN A 15 -2.03 -3.19 -15.95
CA ASN A 15 -2.89 -2.06 -16.30
C ASN A 15 -4.41 -2.29 -16.15
N PHE A 16 -4.91 -2.15 -14.92
CA PHE A 16 -6.30 -1.77 -14.70
C PHE A 16 -6.55 -0.40 -15.31
N LYS A 17 -7.05 -0.39 -16.56
CA LYS A 17 -7.62 0.79 -17.19
C LYS A 17 -8.80 1.25 -16.34
N SER A 18 -8.76 2.52 -15.97
CA SER A 18 -9.72 3.24 -15.13
C SER A 18 -11.07 3.47 -15.81
N PHE A 19 -11.75 2.42 -16.27
CA PHE A 19 -13.10 2.54 -16.78
C PHE A 19 -14.00 1.48 -16.12
N ASP A 20 -14.86 2.00 -15.25
CA ASP A 20 -16.00 1.39 -14.57
C ASP A 20 -15.74 0.37 -13.45
N MET A 21 -15.05 0.79 -12.39
CA MET A 21 -15.25 0.17 -11.07
C MET A 21 -16.67 0.46 -10.56
N THR A 22 -17.37 -0.58 -10.11
CA THR A 22 -18.62 -0.48 -9.35
C THR A 22 -18.42 0.31 -8.06
N ARG A 23 -19.52 0.76 -7.44
CA ARG A 23 -19.44 1.50 -6.17
C ARG A 23 -18.80 0.63 -5.09
N GLU A 24 -19.14 -0.65 -5.08
CA GLU A 24 -18.65 -1.66 -4.14
C GLU A 24 -17.14 -1.87 -4.30
N GLU A 25 -16.64 -1.97 -5.54
CA GLU A 25 -15.20 -2.08 -5.81
C GLU A 25 -14.42 -0.83 -5.41
N LYS A 26 -14.96 0.37 -5.66
CA LYS A 26 -14.35 1.63 -5.20
C LYS A 26 -14.26 1.67 -3.68
N VAL A 27 -15.31 1.26 -2.97
CA VAL A 27 -15.32 1.21 -1.50
C VAL A 27 -14.32 0.16 -1.00
N ALA A 28 -14.26 -1.02 -1.62
CA ALA A 28 -13.29 -2.05 -1.29
C ALA A 28 -11.86 -1.55 -1.47
N GLN A 29 -11.56 -0.85 -2.57
CA GLN A 29 -10.24 -0.27 -2.82
C GLN A 29 -9.87 0.75 -1.73
N ILE A 30 -10.79 1.62 -1.33
CA ILE A 30 -10.57 2.60 -0.25
C ILE A 30 -10.27 1.89 1.08
N ILE A 31 -11.00 0.82 1.41
CA ILE A 31 -10.78 0.05 2.63
C ILE A 31 -9.40 -0.61 2.63
N VAL A 32 -9.02 -1.21 1.51
CA VAL A 32 -7.69 -1.83 1.34
C VAL A 32 -6.60 -0.78 1.48
N ASP A 33 -6.70 0.32 0.73
CA ASP A 33 -5.72 1.41 0.76
C ASP A 33 -5.59 2.00 2.17
N SER A 34 -6.71 2.23 2.86
CA SER A 34 -6.74 2.72 4.24
C SER A 34 -6.06 1.74 5.21
N SER A 35 -6.33 0.44 5.07
CA SER A 35 -5.73 -0.59 5.91
C SER A 35 -4.22 -0.68 5.73
N VAL A 36 -3.76 -0.65 4.47
CA VAL A 36 -2.33 -0.65 4.11
C VAL A 36 -1.65 0.62 4.64
N PHE A 37 -2.27 1.78 4.43
CA PHE A 37 -1.76 3.05 4.92
C PHE A 37 -1.60 3.05 6.43
N GLN A 38 -2.64 2.66 7.18
CA GLN A 38 -2.60 2.64 8.65
C GLN A 38 -1.54 1.68 9.19
N PHE A 39 -1.40 0.50 8.58
CA PHE A 39 -0.35 -0.44 8.98
C PHE A 39 1.05 0.16 8.83
N HIS A 40 1.36 0.71 7.64
CA HIS A 40 2.68 1.29 7.39
C HIS A 40 2.94 2.55 8.21
N LYS A 41 1.92 3.40 8.39
CA LYS A 41 1.97 4.59 9.24
C LYS A 41 2.34 4.23 10.67
N ASN A 42 1.63 3.28 11.28
CA ASN A 42 1.87 2.85 12.65
C ASN A 42 3.24 2.20 12.80
N ARG A 43 3.67 1.38 11.83
CA ARG A 43 5.01 0.78 11.83
C ARG A 43 6.09 1.85 11.82
N LEU A 44 6.01 2.82 10.89
CA LEU A 44 6.99 3.89 10.78
C LEU A 44 7.04 4.76 12.04
N MET A 45 5.90 5.12 12.63
CA MET A 45 5.85 5.87 13.89
C MET A 45 6.55 5.11 15.02
N ASN A 46 6.27 3.82 15.19
CA ASN A 46 6.96 3.00 16.19
C ASN A 46 8.47 2.90 15.95
N GLU A 47 8.91 2.80 14.70
CA GLU A 47 10.34 2.76 14.37
C GLU A 47 11.02 4.11 14.57
N ILE A 48 10.32 5.21 14.31
CA ILE A 48 10.77 6.58 14.57
C ILE A 48 10.99 6.76 16.08
N ASP A 49 10.02 6.36 16.90
CA ASP A 49 10.12 6.45 18.36
C ASP A 49 11.29 5.63 18.90
N ARG A 50 11.50 4.42 18.36
CA ARG A 50 12.68 3.60 18.68
C ARG A 50 13.99 4.27 18.27
N ALA A 51 14.03 4.90 17.10
CA ALA A 51 15.22 5.62 16.63
C ALA A 51 15.53 6.83 17.52
N LEU A 52 14.50 7.56 17.98
CA LEU A 52 14.63 8.64 18.95
C LEU A 52 15.15 8.12 20.29
N GLY A 53 14.57 7.04 20.83
CA GLY A 53 14.99 6.43 22.09
C GLY A 53 16.44 5.92 22.05
N ALA A 54 16.91 5.47 20.90
CA ALA A 54 18.30 5.06 20.68
C ALA A 54 19.26 6.21 20.37
N GLY A 55 18.79 7.47 20.29
CA GLY A 55 19.60 8.63 19.89
C GLY A 55 20.12 8.56 18.43
N ASN A 56 19.55 7.69 17.60
CA ASN A 56 20.02 7.48 16.24
C ASN A 56 19.39 8.49 15.28
N ARG A 57 20.01 9.68 15.20
CA ARG A 57 19.55 10.81 14.38
C ARG A 57 19.47 10.49 12.89
N GLN A 58 20.39 9.68 12.36
CA GLN A 58 20.38 9.32 10.94
C GLN A 58 19.18 8.44 10.63
N LYS A 59 18.95 7.42 11.44
CA LYS A 59 17.80 6.51 11.28
C LYS A 59 16.48 7.25 11.44
N PHE A 60 16.38 8.15 12.42
CA PHE A 60 15.24 9.04 12.58
C PHE A 60 14.94 9.82 11.30
N LYS A 61 15.95 10.51 10.75
CA LYS A 61 15.78 11.32 9.52
C LYS A 61 15.31 10.47 8.34
N THR A 62 15.89 9.28 8.15
CA THR A 62 15.47 8.36 7.09
C THR A 62 14.01 7.94 7.26
N LEU A 63 13.62 7.49 8.46
CA LEU A 63 12.25 7.05 8.73
C LEU A 63 11.23 8.19 8.62
N SER A 64 11.59 9.41 9.03
CA SER A 64 10.74 10.60 8.84
C SER A 64 10.52 10.91 7.35
N ASN A 65 11.54 10.75 6.51
CA ASN A 65 11.39 10.92 5.07
C ASN A 65 10.48 9.85 4.47
N GLU A 66 10.64 8.59 4.88
CA GLU A 66 9.76 7.48 4.46
C GLU A 66 8.30 7.73 4.89
N TYR A 67 8.09 8.24 6.10
CA TYR A 67 6.77 8.62 6.59
C TYR A 67 6.13 9.72 5.74
N ASN A 68 6.89 10.76 5.41
CA ASN A 68 6.39 11.84 4.54
C ASN A 68 6.10 11.35 3.11
N ALA A 69 6.93 10.44 2.57
CA ALA A 69 6.68 9.81 1.28
C ALA A 69 5.39 8.97 1.30
N LEU A 70 5.14 8.23 2.39
CA LEU A 70 3.91 7.48 2.60
C LEU A 70 2.69 8.40 2.62
N LEU A 71 2.75 9.54 3.32
CA LEU A 71 1.65 10.52 3.33
C LEU A 71 1.33 11.02 1.92
N ASN A 72 2.35 11.33 1.12
CA ASN A 72 2.16 11.78 -0.26
C ASN A 72 1.56 10.68 -1.15
N GLN A 73 2.02 9.44 -1.00
CA GLN A 73 1.54 8.29 -1.78
C GLN A 73 0.05 8.01 -1.53
N PHE A 74 -0.41 8.22 -0.30
CA PHE A 74 -1.80 7.98 0.10
C PHE A 74 -2.61 9.28 0.25
N SER A 75 -2.17 10.37 -0.40
CA SER A 75 -2.87 11.66 -0.35
C SER A 75 -4.31 11.61 -0.87
N HIS A 76 -4.65 10.63 -1.73
CA HIS A 76 -6.01 10.40 -2.21
C HIS A 76 -6.98 9.86 -1.14
N LEU A 77 -6.46 9.44 0.02
CA LEU A 77 -7.25 9.00 1.18
C LEU A 77 -7.55 10.13 2.19
N GLN A 78 -6.92 11.30 2.04
CA GLN A 78 -7.09 12.46 2.93
C GLN A 78 -8.14 13.42 2.38
#